data_AF-A0A8S0FEW8-F1
#
_entry.id   AF-A0A8S0FEW8-F1
#
_cell.length_a   1.000
_cell.length_b   1.000
_cell.length_c   1.000
_cell.angle_alpha   90.00
_cell.angle_beta   90.00
_cell.angle_gamma   90.00
#
_symmetry.space_group_name_H-M   'P 1'
#
loop_
_entity.id
_entity.type
_entity.pdbx_description
1 polymer ?
#
loop_
_entity_poly.entity_id
_entity_poly.type
_entity_poly.pdbx_seq_one_letter_code
_entity_poly.pdbx_strand_id
1 'polypeptide(L)'
;MPSPQQFTYFQGGGFDLTLMSFLQIGADGSVNVSHLPARPHVTAGCGGFIDITSHAKRIIFSGFFNAGAQLQLEEGQLRIIKEGKAKKLVQDVAHVTFSGKRAIRLGQQVQYITERCVLELTPDGLLVTEIAPGIDPEPGD
;
A
#
# COMPACT_ATOMS: atom_id res chain seq x y z
N MET A 1 -12.55 9.88 22.81
CA MET A 1 -11.95 8.63 23.33
C MET A 1 -10.45 8.88 23.52
N PRO A 2 -9.88 8.71 24.72
CA PRO A 2 -8.44 8.78 24.96
C PRO A 2 -7.66 7.76 24.13
N SER A 3 -6.42 8.11 23.75
CA SER A 3 -5.55 7.28 22.91
C SER A 3 -5.43 5.81 23.35
N PRO A 4 -5.19 5.47 24.63
CA PRO A 4 -5.08 4.06 25.04
C PRO A 4 -6.33 3.22 24.73
N GLN A 5 -7.52 3.80 24.88
CA GLN A 5 -8.77 3.12 24.57
C GLN A 5 -8.93 2.88 23.06
N GLN A 6 -8.44 3.81 22.24
CA GLN A 6 -8.42 3.64 20.79
C GLN A 6 -7.50 2.49 20.36
N PHE A 7 -6.33 2.38 20.98
CA PHE A 7 -5.41 1.25 20.73
C PHE A 7 -6.00 -0.08 21.19
N THR A 8 -6.69 -0.13 22.34
CA THR A 8 -7.45 -1.32 22.76
C THR A 8 -8.50 -1.71 21.72
N TYR A 9 -9.23 -0.74 21.16
CA TYR A 9 -10.21 -1.01 20.11
C TYR A 9 -9.56 -1.54 18.82
N PHE A 10 -8.42 -0.98 18.39
CA PHE A 10 -7.69 -1.46 17.22
C PHE A 10 -7.16 -2.89 17.41
N GLN A 11 -6.55 -3.15 18.57
CA GLN A 11 -6.02 -4.47 18.92
C GLN A 11 -7.13 -5.51 19.10
N GLY A 12 -8.33 -5.08 19.52
CA GLY A 12 -9.52 -5.92 19.58
C GLY A 12 -10.17 -6.18 18.21
N GLY A 13 -9.69 -5.58 17.12
CA GLY A 13 -10.27 -5.76 15.78
C GLY A 13 -11.72 -5.27 15.67
N GLY A 14 -12.09 -4.25 16.44
CA GLY A 14 -13.49 -3.79 16.55
C GLY A 14 -14.05 -3.07 15.31
N PHE A 15 -13.34 -3.09 14.19
CA PHE A 15 -13.65 -2.39 12.94
C PHE A 15 -13.51 -3.33 11.74
N ASP A 16 -14.23 -3.04 10.66
CA ASP A 16 -14.28 -3.94 9.49
C ASP A 16 -13.22 -3.61 8.43
N LEU A 17 -12.88 -2.33 8.28
CA LEU A 17 -12.03 -1.81 7.20
C LEU A 17 -11.07 -0.74 7.72
N THR A 18 -9.85 -0.75 7.20
CA THR A 18 -8.90 0.35 7.34
C THR A 18 -8.36 0.82 5.98
N LEU A 19 -8.06 2.12 5.89
CA LEU A 19 -7.46 2.76 4.72
C LEU A 19 -6.13 3.38 5.14
N MET A 20 -5.04 2.92 4.56
CA MET A 20 -3.69 3.30 4.97
C MET A 20 -2.83 3.69 3.76
N SER A 21 -1.82 4.54 3.96
CA SER A 21 -0.83 4.84 2.92
C SER A 21 0.38 3.90 3.00
N PHE A 22 1.25 3.97 1.99
CA PHE A 22 2.48 3.18 1.92
C PHE A 22 3.66 4.01 1.36
N LEU A 23 4.88 3.70 1.80
CA LEU A 23 6.12 4.13 1.12
C LEU A 23 6.53 3.11 0.07
N GLN A 24 6.53 1.83 0.42
CA GLN A 24 6.86 0.73 -0.49
C GLN A 24 5.90 -0.44 -0.31
N ILE A 25 5.67 -1.18 -1.39
CA ILE A 25 4.99 -2.46 -1.46
C ILE A 25 5.98 -3.47 -2.06
N GLY A 26 6.20 -4.57 -1.36
CA GLY A 26 7.04 -5.67 -1.81
C GLY A 26 6.29 -6.64 -2.72
N ALA A 27 7.01 -7.46 -3.48
CA ALA A 27 6.42 -8.48 -4.33
C ALA A 27 5.58 -9.51 -3.54
N ASP A 28 5.90 -9.71 -2.26
CA ASP A 28 5.14 -10.57 -1.34
C ASP A 28 3.97 -9.86 -0.63
N GLY A 29 3.65 -8.63 -1.04
CA GLY A 29 2.61 -7.79 -0.44
C GLY A 29 2.99 -7.12 0.87
N SER A 30 4.22 -7.29 1.36
CA SER A 30 4.68 -6.56 2.55
C SER A 30 4.73 -5.06 2.29
N VAL A 31 4.46 -4.26 3.33
CA VAL A 31 4.43 -2.80 3.23
C VAL A 31 5.45 -2.18 4.18
N ASN A 32 6.16 -1.17 3.68
CA ASN A 32 6.99 -0.26 4.46
C ASN A 32 6.30 1.11 4.58
N VAL A 33 6.19 1.63 5.80
CA VAL A 33 5.84 3.04 6.08
C VAL A 33 6.87 3.79 6.91
N SER A 34 7.87 3.10 7.45
CA SER A 34 8.70 3.65 8.54
C SER A 34 10.13 4.01 8.14
N HIS A 35 10.70 3.32 7.16
CA HIS A 35 12.07 3.52 6.73
C HIS A 35 12.14 4.22 5.37
N LEU A 36 12.99 5.25 5.26
CA LEU A 36 13.20 6.04 4.05
C LEU A 36 14.60 5.75 3.49
N PRO A 37 14.76 4.84 2.50
CA PRO A 37 16.08 4.46 1.99
C PRO A 37 16.92 5.65 1.47
N ALA A 38 16.27 6.68 0.93
CA ALA A 38 16.94 7.88 0.42
C ALA A 38 17.42 8.83 1.54
N ARG A 39 16.95 8.67 2.78
CA ARG A 39 17.32 9.47 3.95
C ARG A 39 17.45 8.56 5.18
N PRO A 40 18.47 7.68 5.23
CA PRO A 40 18.56 6.63 6.25
C PRO A 40 18.67 7.15 7.69
N HIS A 41 19.12 8.40 7.88
CA HIS A 41 19.16 9.07 9.17
C HIS A 41 17.79 9.64 9.62
N VAL A 42 16.76 9.56 8.77
CA VAL A 42 15.40 9.99 9.06
C VAL A 42 14.48 8.77 9.04
N THR A 43 13.89 8.46 10.19
CA THR A 43 12.80 7.47 10.27
C THR A 43 11.47 8.19 10.29
N ALA A 44 10.53 7.75 9.44
CA ALA A 44 9.14 8.20 9.55
C ALA A 44 8.46 7.60 10.81
N GLY A 45 8.95 6.43 11.27
CA GLY A 45 8.28 5.64 12.31
C GLY A 45 7.04 4.93 11.77
N CYS A 46 6.41 4.07 12.58
CA CYS A 46 5.18 3.37 12.18
C CYS A 46 3.91 3.96 12.80
N GLY A 47 4.02 4.82 13.82
CA GLY A 47 2.85 5.32 14.55
C GLY A 47 1.94 4.16 15.00
N GLY A 48 0.62 4.32 14.83
CA GLY A 48 -0.35 3.24 15.08
C GLY A 48 -0.56 2.27 13.91
N PHE A 49 0.25 2.33 12.84
CA PHE A 49 0.05 1.55 11.61
C PHE A 49 -0.02 0.04 11.88
N ILE A 50 0.87 -0.47 12.74
CA ILE A 50 0.93 -1.90 13.06
C ILE A 50 -0.33 -2.32 13.84
N ASP A 51 -0.73 -1.56 14.87
CA ASP A 51 -1.93 -1.86 15.66
C ASP A 51 -3.20 -1.87 14.80
N ILE A 52 -3.32 -0.91 13.89
CA ILE A 52 -4.46 -0.80 12.96
C ILE A 52 -4.46 -1.96 11.97
N THR A 53 -3.33 -2.31 11.35
CA THR A 53 -3.31 -3.32 10.29
C THR A 53 -3.29 -4.76 10.81
N SER A 54 -2.89 -4.98 12.07
CA SER A 54 -2.67 -6.33 12.61
C SER A 54 -3.92 -7.21 12.73
N HIS A 55 -5.09 -6.59 12.98
CA HIS A 55 -6.38 -7.27 13.19
C HIS A 55 -7.50 -6.82 12.24
N ALA A 56 -7.21 -5.88 11.33
CA ALA A 56 -8.17 -5.44 10.32
C ALA A 56 -8.59 -6.63 9.44
N LYS A 57 -9.91 -6.83 9.25
CA LYS A 57 -10.40 -7.87 8.33
C LYS A 57 -10.12 -7.50 6.88
N ARG A 58 -10.39 -6.24 6.52
CA ARG A 58 -10.10 -5.65 5.20
C ARG A 58 -9.16 -4.46 5.34
N ILE A 59 -8.17 -4.40 4.45
CA ILE A 59 -7.14 -3.36 4.41
C ILE A 59 -7.05 -2.83 2.98
N ILE A 60 -7.18 -1.51 2.83
CA ILE A 60 -6.94 -0.81 1.57
C ILE A 60 -5.70 0.06 1.76
N PHE A 61 -4.63 -0.31 1.09
CA PHE A 61 -3.48 0.55 0.92
C PHE A 61 -3.71 1.49 -0.26
N SER A 62 -3.49 2.80 -0.08
CA SER A 62 -3.69 3.79 -1.14
C SER A 62 -2.52 4.76 -1.26
N GLY A 63 -2.12 5.03 -2.50
CA GLY A 63 -1.09 6.00 -2.82
C GLY A 63 -0.58 5.82 -4.25
N PHE A 64 0.30 6.72 -4.69
CA PHE A 64 0.83 6.63 -6.05
C PHE A 64 1.60 5.32 -6.31
N PHE A 65 1.58 4.84 -7.55
CA PHE A 65 2.38 3.72 -8.03
C PHE A 65 3.88 4.07 -8.03
N ASN A 66 4.21 5.26 -8.55
CA ASN A 66 5.51 5.88 -8.45
C ASN A 66 5.37 7.27 -7.83
N ALA A 67 6.18 7.58 -6.82
CA ALA A 67 6.09 8.86 -6.12
C ALA A 67 6.60 10.01 -6.98
N GLY A 68 5.81 11.10 -7.03
CA GLY A 68 6.14 12.32 -7.76
C GLY A 68 5.69 12.34 -9.22
N ALA A 69 4.80 11.43 -9.62
CA ALA A 69 4.19 11.46 -10.95
C ALA A 69 3.31 12.71 -11.12
N GLN A 70 3.28 13.25 -12.33
CA GLN A 70 2.34 14.29 -12.75
C GLN A 70 1.31 13.66 -13.67
N LEU A 71 0.04 13.81 -13.28
CA LEU A 71 -1.09 13.16 -13.92
C LEU A 71 -2.01 14.20 -14.56
N GLN A 72 -2.69 13.79 -15.62
CA GLN A 72 -3.77 14.54 -16.25
C GLN A 72 -4.95 13.59 -16.45
N LEU A 73 -6.14 14.05 -16.12
CA LEU A 73 -7.41 13.35 -16.37
C LEU A 73 -8.16 14.11 -17.45
N GLU A 74 -8.32 13.49 -18.62
CA GLU A 74 -9.03 14.06 -19.76
C GLU A 74 -9.97 13.01 -20.35
N GLU A 75 -11.22 13.39 -20.58
CA GLU A 75 -12.24 12.53 -21.21
C GLU A 75 -12.40 11.14 -20.52
N GLY A 76 -12.21 11.09 -19.20
CA GLY A 76 -12.31 9.85 -18.42
C GLY A 76 -11.09 8.93 -18.53
N GLN A 77 -10.01 9.37 -19.18
CA GLN A 77 -8.75 8.65 -19.30
C GLN A 77 -7.66 9.30 -18.44
N LEU A 78 -6.82 8.45 -17.85
CA LEU A 78 -5.63 8.84 -17.12
C LEU A 78 -4.44 8.92 -18.07
N ARG A 79 -3.75 10.06 -18.07
CA ARG A 79 -2.47 10.26 -18.74
C ARG A 79 -1.38 10.60 -17.73
N ILE A 80 -0.28 9.85 -17.78
CA ILE A 80 0.93 10.17 -17.01
C ILE A 80 1.76 11.16 -17.84
N ILE A 81 1.73 12.43 -17.46
CA ILE A 81 2.47 13.51 -18.15
C ILE A 81 3.96 13.44 -17.83
N LYS A 82 4.27 13.05 -16.60
CA LYS A 82 5.64 12.82 -16.14
C LYS A 82 5.63 11.71 -15.12
N GLU A 83 6.49 10.71 -15.33
CA GLU A 83 6.61 9.60 -14.40
C GLU A 83 7.29 10.03 -13.09
N GLY A 84 6.84 9.42 -11.99
CA GLY A 84 7.42 9.56 -10.67
C GLY A 84 8.81 8.90 -10.60
N LYS A 85 9.75 9.57 -9.93
CA LYS A 85 11.14 9.10 -9.86
C LYS A 85 11.36 8.02 -8.81
N ALA A 86 10.48 7.93 -7.81
CA ALA A 86 10.63 6.99 -6.71
C ALA A 86 9.70 5.78 -6.91
N LYS A 87 10.29 4.64 -7.27
CA LYS A 87 9.57 3.36 -7.38
C LYS A 87 9.04 2.95 -6.01
N LYS A 88 7.74 2.65 -5.94
CA LYS A 88 7.09 2.21 -4.69
C LYS A 88 6.75 0.73 -4.69
N LEU A 89 6.55 0.12 -5.86
CA LEU A 89 6.54 -1.33 -6.00
C LEU A 89 7.98 -1.82 -6.18
N VAL A 90 8.43 -2.68 -5.27
CA VAL A 90 9.82 -3.18 -5.20
C VAL A 90 9.82 -4.68 -4.98
N GLN A 91 10.94 -5.35 -5.23
CA GLN A 91 11.07 -6.79 -4.92
C GLN A 91 10.96 -7.00 -3.40
N ASP A 92 11.86 -6.39 -2.64
CA ASP A 92 11.87 -6.42 -1.18
C ASP A 92 11.71 -5.03 -0.59
N VAL A 93 10.82 -4.90 0.40
CA VAL A 93 10.67 -3.64 1.13
C VAL A 93 11.86 -3.42 2.06
N ALA A 94 12.27 -2.15 2.22
CA ALA A 94 13.42 -1.83 3.07
C ALA A 94 13.16 -2.10 4.56
N HIS A 95 11.89 -2.11 4.99
CA HIS A 95 11.50 -2.46 6.34
C HIS A 95 10.05 -2.95 6.36
N VAL A 96 9.81 -4.16 6.88
CA VAL A 96 8.47 -4.74 6.96
C VAL A 96 7.70 -4.13 8.13
N THR A 97 6.75 -3.25 7.84
CA THR A 97 5.79 -2.69 8.82
C THR A 97 4.40 -3.32 8.72
N PHE A 98 4.13 -4.04 7.64
CA PHE A 98 3.04 -4.99 7.50
C PHE A 98 3.54 -6.15 6.65
N SER A 99 3.18 -7.39 7.03
CA SER A 99 3.63 -8.61 6.35
C SER A 99 2.50 -9.20 5.53
N GLY A 100 2.67 -9.23 4.20
CA GLY A 100 1.69 -9.85 3.30
C GLY A 100 1.52 -11.34 3.58
N LYS A 101 2.63 -12.06 3.82
CA LYS A 101 2.61 -13.48 4.22
C LYS A 101 1.78 -13.73 5.49
N ARG A 102 1.86 -12.84 6.49
CA ARG A 102 1.02 -12.95 7.71
C ARG A 102 -0.44 -12.69 7.38
N ALA A 103 -0.74 -11.69 6.56
CA ALA A 103 -2.09 -11.34 6.17
C ALA A 103 -2.82 -12.49 5.45
N ILE A 104 -2.14 -13.17 4.53
CA ILE A 104 -2.65 -14.39 3.88
C ILE A 104 -2.97 -15.47 4.91
N ARG A 105 -2.06 -15.76 5.86
CA ARG A 105 -2.31 -16.77 6.91
C ARG A 105 -3.50 -16.44 7.80
N LEU A 106 -3.79 -15.15 7.99
CA LEU A 106 -4.92 -14.69 8.81
C LEU A 106 -6.21 -14.48 8.01
N GLY A 107 -6.20 -14.74 6.70
CA GLY A 107 -7.36 -14.52 5.84
C GLY A 107 -7.76 -13.04 5.72
N GLN A 108 -6.82 -12.12 5.91
CA GLN A 108 -7.08 -10.69 5.74
C GLN A 108 -7.24 -10.38 4.23
N GLN A 109 -8.22 -9.56 3.90
CA GLN A 109 -8.43 -9.07 2.53
C GLN A 109 -7.62 -7.79 2.33
N VAL A 110 -6.69 -7.79 1.39
CA VAL A 110 -5.74 -6.68 1.19
C VAL A 110 -5.77 -6.22 -0.26
N GLN A 111 -6.01 -4.92 -0.45
CA GLN A 111 -5.97 -4.26 -1.74
C GLN A 111 -4.94 -3.12 -1.71
N TYR A 112 -4.28 -2.88 -2.83
CA TYR A 112 -3.38 -1.75 -3.05
C TYR A 112 -3.90 -0.94 -4.24
N ILE A 113 -4.42 0.25 -3.95
CA ILE A 113 -5.03 1.14 -4.93
C ILE A 113 -4.04 2.25 -5.26
N THR A 114 -3.74 2.37 -6.55
CA THR A 114 -2.92 3.45 -7.10
C THR A 114 -3.72 4.30 -8.05
N GLU A 115 -3.11 5.34 -8.60
CA GLU A 115 -3.74 6.12 -9.68
C GLU A 115 -4.03 5.26 -10.92
N ARG A 116 -3.20 4.23 -11.18
CA ARG A 116 -3.17 3.53 -12.48
C ARG A 116 -3.76 2.12 -12.43
N CYS A 117 -3.80 1.49 -11.27
CA CYS A 117 -4.30 0.13 -11.12
C CYS A 117 -4.71 -0.19 -9.68
N VAL A 118 -5.53 -1.23 -9.54
CA VAL A 118 -5.82 -1.93 -8.28
C VAL A 118 -5.10 -3.26 -8.27
N LEU A 119 -4.44 -3.57 -7.17
CA LEU A 119 -3.78 -4.84 -6.91
C LEU A 119 -4.43 -5.53 -5.71
N GLU A 120 -4.52 -6.84 -5.73
CA GLU A 120 -4.95 -7.67 -4.61
C GLU A 120 -3.84 -8.59 -4.15
N LEU A 121 -3.73 -8.79 -2.84
CA LEU A 121 -2.83 -9.77 -2.27
C LEU A 121 -3.44 -11.16 -2.36
N THR A 122 -2.76 -12.06 -3.05
CA THR A 122 -3.14 -13.47 -3.18
C THR A 122 -2.03 -14.38 -2.63
N PRO A 123 -2.30 -15.68 -2.41
CA PRO A 123 -1.26 -16.65 -2.03
C PRO A 123 -0.10 -16.72 -3.04
N ASP A 124 -0.34 -16.42 -4.31
CA ASP A 124 0.64 -16.47 -5.39
C ASP A 124 1.39 -15.14 -5.61
N GLY A 125 1.04 -14.10 -4.85
CA GLY A 125 1.61 -12.75 -4.96
C GLY A 125 0.55 -11.68 -5.26
N LEU A 126 1.00 -10.56 -5.82
CA LEU A 126 0.13 -9.44 -6.18
C LEU A 126 -0.54 -9.69 -7.53
N LEU A 127 -1.88 -9.61 -7.55
CA LEU A 127 -2.70 -9.73 -8.76
C LEU A 127 -3.25 -8.35 -9.15
N VAL A 128 -3.03 -7.91 -10.39
CA VAL A 128 -3.73 -6.72 -10.93
C VAL A 128 -5.17 -7.10 -11.23
N THR A 129 -6.12 -6.42 -10.58
CA THR A 129 -7.57 -6.68 -10.77
C THR A 129 -8.27 -5.59 -11.55
N GLU A 130 -7.76 -4.36 -11.52
CA GLU A 130 -8.30 -3.23 -12.28
C GLU A 130 -7.17 -2.37 -12.84
N ILE A 131 -7.42 -1.76 -14.00
CA ILE A 131 -6.51 -0.83 -14.68
C ILE A 131 -7.29 0.43 -15.04
N ALA A 132 -6.72 1.58 -14.73
CA ALA A 132 -7.32 2.87 -15.07
C ALA A 132 -7.38 3.03 -16.59
N PRO A 133 -8.50 3.55 -17.16
CA PRO A 133 -8.58 3.85 -18.58
C PRO A 133 -7.43 4.77 -19.01
N GLY A 134 -6.82 4.51 -20.17
CA GLY A 134 -5.67 5.27 -20.67
C GLY A 134 -4.29 4.77 -20.20
N ILE A 135 -4.25 3.76 -19.33
CA ILE A 135 -3.02 3.07 -18.93
C ILE A 135 -2.86 1.77 -19.69
N ASP A 136 -1.65 1.53 -20.21
CA ASP A 136 -1.27 0.28 -20.85
C ASP A 136 -0.78 -0.73 -19.80
N PRO A 137 -1.35 -1.96 -19.72
CA PRO A 137 -0.85 -3.04 -18.88
C PRO A 137 0.51 -3.60 -19.28
N GLU A 138 0.93 -3.45 -20.54
CA GLU A 138 2.16 -4.06 -21.00
C GLU A 138 3.39 -3.39 -20.34
N PRO A 139 4.46 -4.15 -20.05
CA PRO A 139 5.67 -3.57 -19.50
C PRO A 139 6.30 -2.62 -20.51
N GLY A 140 6.11 -1.32 -20.32
CA GLY A 140 6.98 -0.29 -20.86
C GLY A 140 8.25 -0.22 -20.00
N ASP A 141 9.29 -0.93 -20.46
CA ASP A 141 10.67 -1.04 -19.93
C ASP A 141 10.87 -1.72 -18.55
#